data_AF-A0A368FUK1-F1
#
_entry.id   AF-A0A368FUK1-F1
#
_cell.length_a   1.000
_cell.length_b   1.000
_cell.length_c   1.000
_cell.angle_alpha   90.00
_cell.angle_beta   90.00
_cell.angle_gamma   90.00
#
_symmetry.space_group_name_H-M   'P 1'
#
loop_
_entity.id
_entity.type
_entity.pdbx_description
1 polymer ?
#
loop_
_entity_poly.entity_id
_entity_poly.type
_entity_poly.pdbx_seq_one_letter_code
_entity_poly.pdbx_strand_id
1 'polypeptide(L)'
;MLRLGFLWGDAERLILPTDTAGRRCGGSRGKSYNLTDKPYLYYFDITKCISYSTALGGCQTPQMCVSTCPSKYFSYLQLQSPTISAEEFRRAV
;
A
#
# COMPACT_ATOMS: atom_id res chain seq x y z
N MET A 1 -16.62 -29.21 3.44
CA MET A 1 -16.16 -28.20 2.45
C MET A 1 -15.06 -27.26 2.96
N LEU A 2 -14.82 -27.09 4.28
CA LEU A 2 -13.83 -26.11 4.78
C LEU A 2 -12.34 -26.47 4.57
N ARG A 3 -11.99 -27.73 4.25
CA ARG A 3 -10.57 -28.17 4.20
C ARG A 3 -9.83 -27.79 2.91
N LEU A 4 -10.53 -27.63 1.79
CA LEU A 4 -9.88 -27.35 0.50
C LEU A 4 -9.24 -25.95 0.44
N GLY A 5 -9.87 -24.97 1.10
CA GLY A 5 -9.38 -23.58 1.12
C GLY A 5 -8.03 -23.40 1.81
N PHE A 6 -7.69 -24.26 2.78
CA PHE A 6 -6.38 -24.20 3.46
C PHE A 6 -5.31 -25.06 2.76
N LEU A 7 -5.71 -26.17 2.12
CA LEU A 7 -4.79 -27.07 1.42
C LEU A 7 -4.27 -26.50 0.10
N TRP A 8 -5.09 -25.69 -0.59
CA TRP A 8 -4.79 -25.15 -1.91
C TRP A 8 -4.82 -23.62 -1.96
N GLY A 9 -5.17 -22.96 -0.85
CA GLY A 9 -5.19 -21.51 -0.76
C GLY A 9 -3.84 -20.96 -0.35
N ASP A 10 -3.44 -19.87 -1.02
CA ASP A 10 -2.32 -19.05 -0.59
C ASP A 10 -2.77 -18.16 0.57
N ALA A 11 -2.43 -18.54 1.80
CA ALA A 11 -2.77 -17.78 3.01
C ALA A 11 -2.21 -16.35 2.98
N GLU A 12 -1.08 -16.14 2.30
CA GLU A 12 -0.46 -14.81 2.20
C GLU A 12 -1.33 -13.83 1.41
N ARG A 13 -2.22 -14.33 0.54
CA ARG A 13 -3.17 -13.48 -0.19
C ARG A 13 -4.25 -12.87 0.72
N LEU A 14 -4.54 -13.49 1.86
CA LEU A 14 -5.52 -12.99 2.83
C LEU A 14 -4.89 -12.02 3.84
N ILE A 15 -3.61 -12.23 4.15
CA ILE A 15 -2.92 -11.51 5.23
C ILE A 15 -2.17 -10.29 4.68
N LEU A 16 -1.52 -10.42 3.52
CA LEU A 16 -0.64 -9.38 3.00
C LEU A 16 -1.42 -8.36 2.14
N PRO A 17 -1.29 -7.06 2.44
CA PRO A 17 -1.87 -6.04 1.59
C PRO A 17 -1.16 -5.99 0.23
N THR A 18 -1.89 -5.53 -0.80
CA THR A 18 -1.41 -5.50 -2.18
C THR A 18 -1.36 -4.07 -2.68
N ASP A 19 -0.27 -3.70 -3.36
CA ASP A 19 -0.12 -2.38 -3.98
C ASP A 19 -0.92 -2.26 -5.29
N THR A 20 -0.95 -1.06 -5.89
CA THR A 20 -1.66 -0.83 -7.17
C THR A 20 -1.11 -1.68 -8.32
N ALA A 21 0.14 -2.16 -8.21
CA ALA A 21 0.78 -3.03 -9.21
C ALA A 21 0.52 -4.53 -8.96
N GLY A 22 -0.28 -4.90 -7.96
CA GLY A 22 -0.58 -6.30 -7.65
C GLY A 22 0.53 -7.03 -6.88
N ARG A 23 1.48 -6.30 -6.27
CA ARG A 23 2.57 -6.85 -5.46
C ARG A 23 2.19 -6.87 -3.99
N ARG A 24 2.51 -7.97 -3.30
CA ARG A 24 2.22 -8.14 -1.87
C ARG A 24 3.29 -7.47 -1.02
N CYS A 25 2.90 -6.52 -0.17
CA CYS A 25 3.83 -5.86 0.75
C CYS A 25 4.29 -6.87 1.82
N GLY A 26 5.58 -6.89 2.15
CA GLY A 26 6.17 -7.86 3.07
C GLY A 26 6.34 -9.27 2.48
N GLY A 27 5.96 -9.48 1.22
CA GLY A 27 6.08 -10.76 0.52
C GLY A 27 7.16 -10.73 -0.56
N SER A 28 7.48 -11.92 -1.08
CA SER A 28 8.31 -12.08 -2.27
C SER A 28 7.64 -13.05 -3.25
N ARG A 29 7.87 -12.83 -4.55
CA ARG A 29 7.35 -13.71 -5.60
C ARG A 29 8.46 -14.06 -6.57
N GLY A 30 9.25 -15.06 -6.20
CA GLY A 30 10.36 -15.57 -7.02
C GLY A 30 11.27 -14.44 -7.50
N LYS A 31 11.50 -14.36 -8.82
CA LYS A 31 12.32 -13.31 -9.44
C LYS A 31 11.54 -12.04 -9.82
N SER A 32 10.23 -11.99 -9.59
CA SER A 32 9.38 -10.87 -10.02
C SER A 32 9.51 -9.65 -9.09
N TYR A 33 9.42 -9.86 -7.78
CA TYR A 33 9.60 -8.81 -6.78
C TYR A 33 10.01 -9.38 -5.42
N ASN A 34 10.74 -8.57 -4.65
CA ASN A 34 11.06 -8.81 -3.25
C ASN A 34 10.71 -7.55 -2.45
N LEU A 35 9.65 -7.62 -1.64
CA LEU A 35 9.16 -6.53 -0.81
C LEU A 35 9.19 -6.92 0.67
N THR A 36 10.04 -7.89 1.04
CA THR A 36 10.18 -8.37 2.42
C THR A 36 10.59 -7.23 3.36
N ASP A 37 11.41 -6.28 2.88
CA ASP A 37 11.82 -5.07 3.61
C ASP A 37 10.75 -3.97 3.65
N LYS A 38 9.63 -4.16 2.95
CA LYS A 38 8.55 -3.17 2.81
C LYS A 38 7.19 -3.77 3.18
N PRO A 39 6.94 -4.05 4.47
CA PRO A 39 5.73 -4.75 4.91
C PRO A 39 4.47 -3.88 4.95
N TYR A 40 4.59 -2.55 4.95
CA TYR A 40 3.46 -1.64 5.14
C TYR A 40 2.90 -1.15 3.81
N LEU A 41 1.57 -1.04 3.71
CA LEU A 41 0.88 -0.46 2.55
C LEU A 41 0.50 0.99 2.86
N TYR A 42 0.99 1.91 2.04
CA TYR A 42 0.67 3.33 2.13
C TYR A 42 -0.39 3.73 1.11
N TYR A 43 -1.39 4.49 1.56
CA TYR A 43 -2.42 5.10 0.73
C TYR A 43 -2.13 6.59 0.55
N PHE A 44 -2.08 7.06 -0.70
CA PHE A 44 -1.89 8.49 -0.96
C PHE A 44 -3.10 9.32 -0.54
N ASP A 45 -4.29 8.76 -0.64
CA ASP A 45 -5.53 9.38 -0.19
C ASP A 45 -6.46 8.29 0.36
N ILE A 46 -6.48 8.14 1.68
CA ILE A 46 -7.30 7.14 2.36
C ILE A 46 -8.80 7.48 2.31
N THR A 47 -9.17 8.75 2.10
CA THR A 47 -10.59 9.17 2.06
C THR A 47 -11.31 8.58 0.86
N LYS A 48 -10.59 8.36 -0.25
CA LYS A 48 -11.09 7.65 -1.44
C LYS A 48 -11.36 6.17 -1.21
N CYS A 49 -10.86 5.59 -0.11
CA CYS A 49 -11.11 4.19 0.23
C CYS A 49 -12.36 3.98 1.08
N ILE A 50 -12.97 5.05 1.59
CA ILE A 50 -14.19 4.99 2.44
C ILE A 50 -15.46 5.03 1.56
N SER A 51 -15.32 5.23 0.25
CA SER A 51 -16.43 5.29 -0.70
C SER A 51 -17.10 3.93 -0.91
N TYR A 52 -18.41 3.92 -1.18
CA TYR A 52 -19.13 2.69 -1.54
C TYR A 52 -18.59 2.05 -2.83
N SER A 53 -18.05 2.85 -3.75
CA SER A 53 -17.40 2.35 -4.98
C SER A 53 -16.17 1.49 -4.71
N THR A 54 -15.54 1.62 -3.55
CA THR A 54 -14.37 0.85 -3.13
C THR A 54 -14.69 -0.62 -2.89
N ALA A 55 -15.94 -0.94 -2.51
CA ALA A 55 -16.38 -2.32 -2.22
C ALA A 55 -16.39 -3.22 -3.47
N LEU A 56 -16.53 -2.64 -4.67
CA LEU A 56 -16.62 -3.39 -5.92
C LEU A 56 -15.32 -3.37 -6.73
N GLY A 57 -14.54 -2.28 -6.66
CA GLY A 57 -13.37 -2.07 -7.52
C GLY A 57 -12.03 -1.88 -6.81
N GLY A 58 -12.00 -1.96 -5.47
CA GLY A 58 -10.83 -1.58 -4.69
C GLY A 58 -10.64 -0.06 -4.60
N CYS A 59 -9.58 0.37 -3.91
CA CYS A 59 -9.35 1.79 -3.68
C CYS A 59 -8.76 2.51 -4.90
N GLN A 60 -9.48 3.56 -5.34
CA GLN A 60 -9.12 4.43 -6.47
C GLN A 60 -8.08 5.49 -6.07
N THR A 61 -7.03 5.04 -5.38
CA THR A 61 -5.89 5.86 -4.98
C THR A 61 -4.61 5.06 -5.24
N PRO A 62 -3.50 5.72 -5.63
CA PRO A 62 -2.22 5.04 -5.68
C PRO A 62 -1.88 4.42 -4.33
N GLN A 63 -1.37 3.21 -4.36
CA GLN A 63 -0.98 2.41 -3.20
C GLN A 63 0.44 1.90 -3.41
N MET A 64 1.28 2.01 -2.39
CA MET A 64 2.69 1.65 -2.47
C MET A 64 3.17 0.96 -1.19
N CYS A 65 4.01 -0.06 -1.34
CA CYS A 65 4.66 -0.70 -0.21
C CYS A 65 5.84 0.14 0.32
N VAL A 66 5.92 0.32 1.64
CA VAL A 66 6.96 1.10 2.33
C VAL A 66 7.56 0.30 3.49
N SER A 67 8.82 0.61 3.83
CA SER A 67 9.53 -0.03 4.96
C SER A 67 9.06 0.48 6.31
N THR A 68 8.65 1.74 6.37
CA THR A 68 8.17 2.41 7.57
C THR A 68 7.01 3.33 7.18
N CYS A 69 5.97 3.41 8.02
CA CYS A 69 4.92 4.39 7.79
C CYS A 69 5.46 5.81 8.04
N PRO A 70 5.20 6.77 7.14
CA PRO A 70 5.64 8.14 7.31
C PRO A 70 5.01 8.76 8.57
N SER A 71 5.79 9.54 9.32
CA SER A 71 5.33 10.23 10.53
C SER A 71 4.54 11.51 10.23
N LYS A 72 4.68 12.02 9.00
CA LYS A 72 3.98 13.21 8.51
C LYS A 72 3.26 12.87 7.20
N TYR A 73 2.02 13.33 7.09
CA TYR A 73 1.23 13.24 5.87
C TYR A 73 1.28 14.59 5.12
N PHE A 74 1.34 14.51 3.80
CA PHE A 74 1.30 15.69 2.92
C PHE A 74 0.14 15.53 1.95
N SER A 75 -0.71 16.54 1.88
CA SER A 75 -1.68 16.70 0.81
C SER A 75 -1.03 17.33 -0.42
N TYR A 76 -1.64 17.15 -1.58
CA TYR A 76 -1.22 17.81 -2.81
C TYR A 76 -1.11 19.33 -2.66
N LEU A 77 -2.06 19.95 -1.93
CA LEU A 77 -2.05 21.39 -1.64
C LEU A 77 -0.83 21.81 -0.81
N GLN A 78 -0.41 20.97 0.13
CA GLN A 78 0.79 21.21 0.94
C GLN A 78 2.06 21.08 0.11
N LEU A 79 2.12 20.15 -0.85
CA LEU A 79 3.27 20.00 -1.76
C LEU A 79 3.38 21.13 -2.79
N GLN A 80 2.27 21.77 -3.16
CA GLN A 80 2.27 22.98 -4.00
C GLN A 80 2.72 24.23 -3.25
N SER A 81 2.67 24.22 -1.91
CA SER A 81 3.12 25.34 -1.10
C SER A 81 4.65 25.40 -1.08
N PRO A 82 5.27 26.58 -1.26
CA PRO A 82 6.72 26.75 -1.17
C PRO A 82 7.31 26.46 0.23
N THR A 83 6.45 26.20 1.21
CA THR A 83 6.84 25.92 2.60
C THR A 83 7.40 24.52 2.82
N ILE A 84 7.09 23.53 1.96
CA ILE A 84 7.59 22.15 2.10
C ILE A 84 8.66 21.90 1.05
N SER A 85 9.91 21.82 1.49
CA SER A 85 11.02 21.47 0.60
C SER A 85 10.95 19.99 0.21
N ALA A 86 11.44 19.64 -0.98
CA ALA A 86 11.55 18.26 -1.45
C ALA A 86 12.33 17.37 -0.45
N GLU A 87 13.28 17.94 0.28
CA GLU A 87 14.04 17.20 1.31
C GLU A 87 13.25 16.95 2.58
N GLU A 88 12.29 17.81 2.90
CA GLU A 88 11.40 17.58 4.02
C GLU A 88 10.39 16.46 3.71
N PHE A 89 9.95 16.38 2.45
CA PHE A 89 9.18 15.25 1.95
C PHE A 89 9.99 13.94 1.98
N ARG A 90 11.23 13.95 1.44
CA ARG A 90 12.10 12.76 1.45
C ARG A 90 12.51 12.29 2.85
N ARG A 91 12.58 13.20 3.82
CA ARG A 91 12.90 12.84 5.21
C ARG A 91 11.71 12.25 5.96
N ALA A 92 10.49 12.55 5.51
CA ALA A 92 9.26 12.11 6.14
C ALA A 92 8.70 10.79 5.57
N VAL A 93 9.12 10.38 4.37
CA VAL A 93 8.66 9.19 3.62
C VAL A 93 9.73 8.11 3.56
#